data_AF-X0XWQ8-F1
#
_entry.id   AF-X0XWQ8-F1
#
_cell.length_a   1.000
_cell.length_b   1.000
_cell.length_c   1.000
_cell.angle_alpha   90.00
_cell.angle_beta   90.00
_cell.angle_gamma   90.00
#
_symmetry.space_group_name_H-M   'P 1'
#
loop_
_entity.id
_entity.type
_entity.pdbx_description
1 polymer ?
#
loop_
_entity_poly.entity_id
_entity_poly.type
_entity_poly.pdbx_seq_one_letter_code
_entity_poly.pdbx_strand_id
1 'polypeptide(L)'
;INLNESLIETQDNSLDINLTIEVSADLPGTVTLLNLSHVYLGDHNVSITSNVYDKTSGVLYETITSQVLWRYSPFLDSLPTRIDYYDVFPSSYNDKDVQPYGQKDGKPISNYTTTAKTDSIDITACLNETIDACLDIVWSPNFNQTNGSDITSTQNCTSIINVTSDLTNTSSFGIYNFWNLTDCTTNAFKFLEYNIVYNSWCSDCVRVS
;
A
#
# COMPACT_ATOMS: atom_id res chain seq x y z
N ILE A 1 18.75 -4.86 -36.22
CA ILE A 1 18.05 -5.73 -35.25
C ILE A 1 16.63 -5.88 -35.77
N ASN A 2 16.24 -7.06 -36.25
CA ASN A 2 14.83 -7.34 -36.52
C ASN A 2 14.22 -7.79 -35.19
N LEU A 3 13.54 -6.88 -34.50
CA LEU A 3 12.68 -7.25 -33.38
C LEU A 3 11.34 -7.66 -33.98
N ASN A 4 11.09 -8.97 -34.07
CA ASN A 4 9.71 -9.43 -34.16
C ASN A 4 9.11 -9.17 -32.78
N GLU A 5 8.50 -8.00 -32.61
CA GLU A 5 7.69 -7.68 -31.42
C GLU A 5 6.44 -8.55 -31.44
N SER A 6 6.55 -9.78 -30.93
CA SER A 6 5.42 -10.46 -30.33
C SER A 6 5.47 -10.17 -28.83
N LEU A 7 4.46 -9.48 -28.32
CA LEU A 7 4.18 -9.49 -26.89
C LEU A 7 3.95 -10.97 -26.51
N ILE A 8 4.88 -11.59 -25.79
CA ILE A 8 4.72 -12.96 -25.31
C ILE A 8 4.06 -12.87 -23.94
N GLU A 9 2.73 -12.96 -23.93
CA GLU A 9 1.95 -13.08 -22.70
C GLU A 9 1.70 -14.57 -22.44
N THR A 10 2.36 -15.13 -21.43
CA THR A 10 2.09 -16.49 -20.96
C THR A 10 1.33 -16.40 -19.64
N GLN A 11 0.06 -16.80 -19.66
CA GLN A 11 -0.73 -16.99 -18.44
C GLN A 11 -0.80 -18.50 -18.18
N ASP A 12 0.08 -19.01 -17.32
CA ASP A 12 0.06 -20.40 -16.87
C ASP A 12 0.14 -20.41 -15.33
N ASN A 13 -0.58 -21.35 -14.72
CA ASN A 13 -0.66 -21.53 -13.26
C ASN A 13 0.29 -22.65 -12.79
N SER A 14 1.16 -23.16 -13.67
CA SER A 14 2.19 -24.13 -13.31
C SER A 14 3.33 -23.47 -12.52
N LEU A 15 3.95 -24.23 -11.60
CA LEU A 15 5.02 -23.74 -10.72
C LEU A 15 6.34 -23.46 -11.47
N ASP A 16 6.49 -23.92 -12.71
CA ASP A 16 7.73 -23.82 -13.50
C ASP A 16 7.42 -23.40 -14.95
N ILE A 17 7.32 -22.09 -15.19
CA ILE A 17 7.19 -21.54 -16.55
C ILE A 17 8.57 -21.07 -17.01
N ASN A 18 9.11 -21.74 -18.03
CA ASN A 18 10.29 -21.27 -18.72
C ASN A 18 9.88 -20.36 -19.89
N LEU A 19 9.88 -19.04 -19.66
CA LEU A 19 9.74 -18.08 -20.75
C LEU A 19 11.07 -17.98 -21.50
N THR A 20 11.07 -18.38 -22.77
CA THR A 20 12.24 -18.23 -23.64
C THR A 20 12.06 -17.00 -24.52
N ILE A 21 12.86 -15.96 -24.28
CA ILE A 21 12.99 -14.79 -25.16
C ILE A 21 14.33 -14.90 -25.89
N GLU A 22 14.29 -15.11 -27.20
CA GLU A 22 15.50 -15.13 -28.02
C GLU A 22 15.76 -13.74 -28.62
N VAL A 23 16.89 -13.14 -28.25
CA VAL A 23 17.40 -11.93 -28.91
C VAL A 23 18.71 -12.28 -29.58
N SER A 24 18.80 -12.05 -30.89
CA SER A 24 20.04 -12.28 -31.63
C SER A 24 20.52 -11.02 -32.35
N ALA A 25 21.84 -10.86 -32.41
CA ALA A 25 22.51 -9.79 -33.14
C ALA A 25 23.67 -10.40 -33.95
N ASP A 26 23.81 -9.96 -35.20
CA ASP A 26 24.84 -10.48 -36.12
C ASP A 26 26.16 -9.67 -36.03
N LEU A 27 26.21 -8.67 -35.14
CA LEU A 27 27.38 -7.82 -34.88
C LEU A 27 27.58 -7.65 -33.37
N PRO A 28 28.81 -7.41 -32.89
CA PRO A 28 29.06 -7.08 -31.48
C PRO A 28 28.25 -5.86 -31.04
N GLY A 29 27.65 -5.92 -29.86
CA GLY A 29 26.85 -4.84 -29.30
C GLY A 29 26.31 -5.16 -27.93
N THR A 30 25.58 -4.21 -27.35
CA THR A 30 24.88 -4.38 -26.08
C THR A 30 23.41 -4.70 -26.35
N VAL A 31 22.90 -5.77 -25.73
CA VAL A 31 21.47 -6.06 -25.66
C VAL A 31 20.97 -5.56 -24.31
N THR A 32 19.94 -4.70 -24.31
CA THR A 32 19.30 -4.21 -23.10
C THR A 32 17.84 -4.62 -23.12
N LEU A 33 17.41 -5.38 -22.11
CA LEU A 33 16.01 -5.73 -21.88
C LEU A 33 15.43 -4.71 -20.88
N LEU A 34 14.38 -4.00 -21.28
CA LEU A 34 13.69 -3.02 -20.47
C LEU A 34 12.24 -3.46 -20.25
N ASN A 35 11.65 -3.05 -19.13
CA ASN A 35 10.23 -3.28 -18.80
C ASN A 35 9.79 -4.75 -18.77
N LEU A 36 10.68 -5.67 -18.36
CA LEU A 36 10.27 -7.04 -18.05
C LEU A 36 9.35 -7.01 -16.83
N SER A 37 8.08 -7.34 -17.04
CA SER A 37 7.09 -7.48 -15.97
C SER A 37 6.85 -8.96 -15.71
N HIS A 38 6.89 -9.34 -14.44
CA HIS A 38 6.51 -10.65 -13.95
C HIS A 38 5.57 -10.43 -12.77
N VAL A 39 4.60 -11.31 -12.57
CA VAL A 39 3.69 -11.22 -11.43
C VAL A 39 3.72 -12.55 -10.70
N TYR A 40 4.11 -12.52 -9.42
CA TYR A 40 4.15 -13.70 -8.57
C TYR A 40 3.31 -13.45 -7.31
N LEU A 41 2.32 -14.31 -7.10
CA LEU A 41 1.48 -14.28 -5.90
C LEU A 41 2.05 -15.25 -4.87
N GLY A 42 3.08 -14.83 -4.14
CA GLY A 42 3.70 -15.63 -3.09
C GLY A 42 4.82 -14.91 -2.36
N ASP A 43 5.52 -15.66 -1.51
CA ASP A 43 6.64 -15.15 -0.72
C ASP A 43 7.84 -16.10 -0.84
N HIS A 44 8.66 -15.89 -1.87
CA HIS A 44 9.82 -16.73 -2.15
C HIS A 44 10.93 -15.97 -2.88
N ASN A 45 12.16 -16.43 -2.68
CA ASN A 45 13.28 -16.08 -3.54
C ASN A 45 13.08 -16.77 -4.90
N VAL A 46 12.93 -15.98 -5.95
CA VAL A 46 12.84 -16.44 -7.33
C VAL A 46 14.16 -16.18 -8.03
N SER A 47 14.69 -17.20 -8.68
CA SER A 47 15.90 -17.10 -9.49
C SER A 47 15.53 -16.74 -10.92
N ILE A 48 15.91 -15.55 -11.38
CA ILE A 48 15.83 -15.18 -12.79
C ILE A 48 17.14 -15.56 -13.44
N THR A 49 17.11 -16.49 -14.39
CA THR A 49 18.30 -16.99 -15.09
C THR A 49 18.24 -16.60 -16.56
N SER A 50 19.31 -15.96 -17.04
CA SER A 50 19.52 -15.64 -18.45
C SER A 50 20.70 -16.47 -18.97
N ASN A 51 20.49 -17.19 -20.06
CA ASN A 51 21.53 -17.96 -20.73
C ASN A 51 21.95 -17.25 -22.02
N VAL A 52 23.24 -17.02 -22.19
CA VAL A 52 23.83 -16.42 -23.38
C VAL A 52 24.47 -17.52 -24.20
N TYR A 53 24.02 -17.69 -25.44
CA TYR A 53 24.55 -18.69 -26.36
C TYR A 53 25.30 -18.04 -27.51
N ASP A 54 26.36 -18.68 -27.96
CA ASP A 54 26.92 -18.39 -29.27
C ASP A 54 25.95 -18.92 -30.34
N LYS A 55 25.40 -18.01 -31.15
CA LYS A 55 24.39 -18.33 -32.17
C LYS A 55 24.87 -19.34 -33.22
N THR A 56 26.17 -19.34 -33.54
CA THR A 56 26.71 -20.14 -34.66
C THR A 56 26.97 -21.58 -34.23
N SER A 57 27.52 -21.76 -33.02
CA SER A 57 27.89 -23.05 -32.47
C SER A 57 26.81 -23.66 -31.58
N GLY A 58 25.85 -22.86 -31.10
CA GLY A 58 24.85 -23.26 -30.11
C GLY A 58 25.45 -23.50 -28.71
N VAL A 59 26.72 -23.17 -28.50
CA VAL A 59 27.42 -23.41 -27.23
C VAL A 59 27.01 -22.33 -26.23
N LEU A 60 26.66 -22.75 -25.01
CA LEU A 60 26.42 -21.85 -23.89
C LEU A 60 27.72 -21.10 -23.56
N TYR A 61 27.68 -19.78 -23.66
CA TYR A 61 28.80 -18.90 -23.35
C TYR A 61 28.78 -18.51 -21.86
N GLU A 62 27.62 -18.09 -21.36
CA GLU A 62 27.47 -17.60 -19.99
C GLU A 62 26.05 -17.86 -19.46
N THR A 63 25.95 -18.08 -18.15
CA THR A 63 24.69 -18.08 -17.41
C THR A 63 24.75 -16.98 -16.35
N ILE A 64 23.79 -16.06 -16.41
CA ILE A 64 23.63 -14.97 -15.46
C ILE A 64 22.40 -15.28 -14.62
N THR A 65 22.58 -15.44 -13.30
CA THR A 65 21.48 -15.67 -12.36
C THR A 65 21.36 -14.50 -11.41
N SER A 66 20.17 -13.93 -11.31
CA SER A 66 19.80 -12.93 -10.31
C SER A 66 18.74 -13.50 -9.37
N GLN A 67 18.92 -13.28 -8.07
CA GLN A 67 17.89 -13.60 -7.08
C GLN A 67 17.00 -12.39 -6.87
N VAL A 68 15.69 -12.59 -6.97
CA VAL A 68 14.69 -11.58 -6.66
C VAL A 68 13.81 -12.13 -5.56
N LEU A 69 13.70 -11.39 -4.47
CA LEU A 69 12.77 -11.72 -3.40
C LEU A 69 11.39 -11.16 -3.77
N TRP A 70 10.43 -12.06 -4.01
CA TRP A 70 9.05 -11.67 -4.24
C TRP A 70 8.27 -11.74 -2.93
N ARG A 71 7.52 -10.69 -2.63
CA ARG A 71 6.70 -10.57 -1.42
C ARG A 71 5.28 -10.18 -1.81
N TYR A 72 4.35 -11.11 -1.61
CA TYR A 72 2.93 -10.83 -1.72
C TYR A 72 2.32 -10.62 -0.32
N SER A 73 1.87 -9.40 -0.08
CA SER A 73 1.34 -8.96 1.23
C SER A 73 -0.12 -8.54 1.11
N PRO A 74 -1.07 -9.48 1.04
CA PRO A 74 -2.48 -9.15 1.04
C PRO A 74 -2.93 -8.66 2.42
N PHE A 75 -3.70 -7.58 2.42
CA PHE A 75 -4.45 -7.11 3.57
C PHE A 75 -5.94 -7.11 3.23
N LEU A 76 -6.77 -7.34 4.24
CA LEU A 76 -8.21 -7.18 4.13
C LEU A 76 -8.57 -5.92 4.93
N ASP A 77 -9.18 -4.97 4.24
CA ASP A 77 -9.88 -3.86 4.87
C ASP A 77 -11.37 -4.22 4.98
N SER A 78 -11.94 -3.93 6.14
CA SER A 78 -13.37 -3.96 6.38
C SER A 78 -13.82 -2.58 6.81
N LEU A 79 -14.21 -1.78 5.82
CA LEU A 79 -15.05 -0.62 6.06
C LEU A 79 -16.48 -1.08 6.36
N PRO A 80 -17.18 -0.45 7.31
CA PRO A 80 -18.60 -0.69 7.50
C PRO A 80 -19.32 -0.46 6.17
N THR A 81 -20.06 -1.47 5.71
CA THR A 81 -20.74 -1.39 4.41
C THR A 81 -21.68 -0.18 4.36
N ARG A 82 -21.61 0.62 3.29
CA ARG A 82 -22.45 1.80 3.03
C ARG A 82 -22.17 3.02 3.93
N ILE A 83 -20.94 3.13 4.44
CA ILE A 83 -20.47 4.35 5.09
C ILE A 83 -19.54 5.07 4.10
N ASP A 84 -20.09 6.06 3.39
CA ASP A 84 -19.32 6.97 2.54
C ASP A 84 -18.70 8.12 3.39
N TYR A 85 -19.21 8.30 4.61
CA TYR A 85 -18.82 9.34 5.55
C TYR A 85 -19.23 8.95 6.99
N TYR A 86 -18.59 9.55 8.00
CA TYR A 86 -19.01 9.44 9.40
C TYR A 86 -19.38 10.82 9.93
N ASP A 87 -20.44 10.85 10.73
CA ASP A 87 -20.86 12.06 11.43
C ASP A 87 -20.20 12.13 12.81
N VAL A 88 -19.77 13.33 13.19
CA VAL A 88 -19.26 13.65 14.52
C VAL A 88 -20.24 14.60 15.18
N PHE A 89 -20.74 14.22 16.36
CA PHE A 89 -21.72 15.01 17.12
C PHE A 89 -21.14 15.42 18.47
N PRO A 90 -20.40 16.54 18.55
CA PRO A 90 -19.96 17.08 19.83
C PRO A 90 -21.16 17.53 20.66
N SER A 91 -21.07 17.38 21.98
CA SER A 91 -22.06 17.93 22.91
C SER A 91 -21.88 19.44 23.13
N SER A 92 -20.68 19.97 22.88
CA SER A 92 -20.35 21.39 22.94
C SER A 92 -19.23 21.79 21.97
N TYR A 93 -19.04 23.10 21.79
CA TYR A 93 -17.99 23.69 20.93
C TYR A 93 -16.57 23.50 21.45
N ASN A 94 -16.40 23.12 22.72
CA ASN A 94 -15.09 22.95 23.36
C ASN A 94 -14.85 21.49 23.79
N ASP A 95 -15.61 20.56 23.20
CA ASP A 95 -15.46 19.15 23.52
C ASP A 95 -14.14 18.63 22.98
N LYS A 96 -13.54 17.76 23.77
CA LYS A 96 -12.32 17.03 23.45
C LYS A 96 -12.64 15.56 23.29
N ASP A 97 -11.80 14.88 22.52
CA ASP A 97 -11.80 13.44 22.33
C ASP A 97 -13.16 12.93 21.82
N VAL A 98 -13.82 13.76 21.02
CA VAL A 98 -15.11 13.45 20.40
C VAL A 98 -14.89 12.36 19.37
N GLN A 99 -15.72 11.34 19.44
CA GLN A 99 -15.62 10.16 18.58
C GLN A 99 -16.71 10.19 17.53
N PRO A 100 -16.46 9.69 16.31
CA PRO A 100 -17.51 9.52 15.33
C PRO A 100 -18.65 8.64 15.84
N TYR A 101 -19.87 8.92 15.36
CA TYR A 101 -21.06 8.25 15.85
C TYR A 101 -20.96 6.73 15.73
N GLY A 102 -21.13 6.05 16.86
CA GLY A 102 -21.13 4.59 16.91
C GLY A 102 -19.74 3.94 16.93
N GLN A 103 -18.65 4.73 16.92
CA GLN A 103 -17.31 4.27 17.31
C GLN A 103 -17.29 4.01 18.83
N LYS A 104 -16.64 2.93 19.26
CA LYS A 104 -16.36 2.58 20.67
C LYS A 104 -15.29 1.51 20.73
N ASP A 105 -14.78 1.19 21.92
CA ASP A 105 -13.85 0.07 22.08
C ASP A 105 -14.40 -1.23 21.45
N GLY A 106 -13.55 -1.90 20.66
CA GLY A 106 -13.91 -3.08 19.85
C GLY A 106 -14.76 -2.79 18.60
N LYS A 107 -15.06 -1.52 18.31
CA LYS A 107 -15.81 -1.09 17.11
C LYS A 107 -15.12 0.13 16.46
N PRO A 108 -14.04 -0.11 15.70
CA PRO A 108 -13.33 0.94 14.97
C PRO A 108 -14.12 1.44 13.75
N ILE A 109 -13.64 2.51 13.13
CA ILE A 109 -14.17 3.01 11.85
C ILE A 109 -13.82 2.09 10.70
N SER A 110 -12.60 1.55 10.72
CA SER A 110 -12.10 0.59 9.74
C SER A 110 -11.28 -0.44 10.48
N ASN A 111 -11.48 -1.71 10.15
CA ASN A 111 -10.68 -2.80 10.72
C ASN A 111 -9.88 -3.47 9.62
N TYR A 112 -8.58 -3.57 9.85
CA TYR A 112 -7.64 -4.18 8.94
C TYR A 112 -7.17 -5.49 9.55
N THR A 113 -7.09 -6.50 8.70
CA THR A 113 -6.43 -7.74 9.03
C THR A 113 -5.34 -7.97 8.01
N THR A 114 -4.11 -8.07 8.49
CA THR A 114 -2.99 -8.42 7.62
C THR A 114 -2.91 -9.93 7.50
N THR A 115 -2.90 -10.41 6.26
CA THR A 115 -2.51 -11.78 5.91
C THR A 115 -1.12 -11.81 5.29
N ALA A 116 -0.40 -10.68 5.30
CA ALA A 116 1.01 -10.62 4.95
C ALA A 116 1.78 -11.63 5.80
N LYS A 117 2.74 -12.31 5.18
CA LYS A 117 3.37 -13.52 5.74
C LYS A 117 4.74 -13.28 6.34
N THR A 118 5.32 -12.09 6.22
CA THR A 118 6.73 -11.85 6.60
C THR A 118 7.03 -10.40 6.96
N ASP A 119 6.63 -9.44 6.12
CA ASP A 119 7.01 -8.05 6.30
C ASP A 119 5.90 -7.26 6.99
N SER A 120 6.30 -6.35 7.89
CA SER A 120 5.35 -5.44 8.51
C SER A 120 4.73 -4.51 7.47
N ILE A 121 3.48 -4.12 7.72
CA ILE A 121 2.82 -3.09 6.93
C ILE A 121 2.68 -1.80 7.76
N ASP A 122 2.83 -0.67 7.09
CA ASP A 122 2.48 0.63 7.65
C ASP A 122 1.18 1.11 7.01
N ILE A 123 0.21 1.49 7.85
CA ILE A 123 -0.95 2.24 7.38
C ILE A 123 -0.60 3.71 7.41
N THR A 124 -0.77 4.30 6.24
CA THR A 124 -0.62 5.72 6.03
C THR A 124 -1.96 6.39 5.81
N ALA A 125 -2.04 7.67 6.16
CA ALA A 125 -3.25 8.45 6.00
C ALA A 125 -2.96 9.89 5.57
N CYS A 126 -3.92 10.46 4.85
CA CYS A 126 -4.00 11.88 4.57
C CYS A 126 -5.46 12.34 4.54
N LEU A 127 -5.66 13.65 4.70
CA LEU A 127 -6.96 14.29 4.51
C LEU A 127 -7.06 14.82 3.09
N ASN A 128 -8.15 14.54 2.40
CA ASN A 128 -8.40 15.09 1.06
C ASN A 128 -9.00 16.50 1.08
N GLU A 129 -9.42 16.97 2.25
CA GLU A 129 -10.01 18.29 2.43
C GLU A 129 -9.13 19.18 3.31
N THR A 130 -9.38 20.48 3.21
CA THR A 130 -8.84 21.47 4.14
C THR A 130 -9.74 21.50 5.37
N ILE A 131 -9.18 21.35 6.56
CA ILE A 131 -9.94 21.38 7.82
C ILE A 131 -9.79 22.76 8.50
N ASP A 132 -10.80 23.15 9.28
CA ASP A 132 -10.77 24.39 10.05
C ASP A 132 -9.60 24.34 11.05
N ALA A 133 -8.84 25.43 11.18
CA ALA A 133 -7.59 25.47 11.96
C ALA A 133 -7.76 25.27 13.48
N CYS A 134 -9.00 25.28 13.98
CA CYS A 134 -9.33 25.00 15.37
C CYS A 134 -9.55 23.51 15.65
N LEU A 135 -9.65 22.69 14.60
CA LEU A 135 -9.97 21.28 14.71
C LEU A 135 -8.67 20.48 14.68
N ASP A 136 -8.42 19.73 15.74
CA ASP A 136 -7.37 18.71 15.75
C ASP A 136 -8.01 17.32 15.57
N ILE A 137 -7.45 16.53 14.66
CA ILE A 137 -7.91 15.17 14.40
C ILE A 137 -6.77 14.18 14.64
N VAL A 138 -7.01 13.20 15.49
CA VAL A 138 -6.05 12.14 15.82
C VAL A 138 -6.58 10.81 15.31
N TRP A 139 -5.76 10.10 14.55
CA TRP A 139 -6.01 8.72 14.14
C TRP A 139 -5.17 7.77 14.99
N SER A 140 -5.81 6.77 15.59
CA SER A 140 -5.15 5.83 16.49
C SER A 140 -5.38 4.38 16.07
N PRO A 141 -4.37 3.49 16.17
CA PRO A 141 -4.51 2.05 15.92
C PRO A 141 -5.27 1.29 17.01
N ASN A 142 -5.63 1.96 18.10
CA ASN A 142 -6.39 1.37 19.20
C ASN A 142 -7.34 2.41 19.81
N PHE A 143 -8.24 1.97 20.69
CA PHE A 143 -9.19 2.87 21.35
C PHE A 143 -8.51 3.68 22.48
N ASN A 144 -7.45 4.40 22.11
CA ASN A 144 -6.70 5.30 22.97
C ASN A 144 -6.07 6.39 22.09
N GLN A 145 -6.55 7.62 22.23
CA GLN A 145 -6.10 8.78 21.47
C GLN A 145 -4.60 9.07 21.64
N THR A 146 -4.04 8.86 22.83
CA THR A 146 -2.63 9.17 23.13
C THR A 146 -1.65 8.33 22.30
N ASN A 147 -2.11 7.18 21.82
CA ASN A 147 -1.33 6.29 20.95
C ASN A 147 -1.44 6.67 19.46
N GLY A 148 -2.27 7.67 19.14
CA GLY A 148 -2.54 8.08 17.77
C GLY A 148 -1.60 9.15 17.25
N SER A 149 -1.73 9.39 15.96
CA SER A 149 -1.01 10.41 15.20
C SER A 149 -1.96 11.54 14.83
N ASP A 150 -1.51 12.78 15.01
CA ASP A 150 -2.22 13.96 14.52
C ASP A 150 -2.14 14.02 12.98
N ILE A 151 -3.31 14.04 12.33
CA ILE A 151 -3.44 14.09 10.87
C ILE A 151 -3.76 15.48 10.34
N THR A 152 -3.88 16.48 11.20
CA THR A 152 -4.39 17.83 10.88
C THR A 152 -3.56 18.55 9.80
N SER A 153 -2.27 18.20 9.69
CA SER A 153 -1.32 18.74 8.71
C SER A 153 -1.31 18.03 7.35
N THR A 154 -2.10 16.96 7.18
CA THR A 154 -2.10 16.11 5.97
C THR A 154 -3.11 16.51 4.90
N GLN A 155 -3.56 17.77 4.94
CA GLN A 155 -4.63 18.30 4.11
C GLN A 155 -4.30 18.25 2.61
N ASN A 156 -5.34 18.06 1.79
CA ASN A 156 -5.27 17.85 0.34
C ASN A 156 -4.24 16.77 -0.07
N CYS A 157 -3.97 15.81 0.82
CA CYS A 157 -2.94 14.78 0.65
C CYS A 157 -1.57 15.32 0.22
N THR A 158 -1.23 16.54 0.66
CA THR A 158 0.08 17.16 0.43
C THR A 158 1.19 16.52 1.25
N SER A 159 0.82 15.91 2.37
CA SER A 159 1.68 15.08 3.20
C SER A 159 0.94 13.83 3.65
N ILE A 160 1.68 12.83 4.09
CA ILE A 160 1.18 11.53 4.52
C ILE A 160 1.80 11.26 5.89
N ILE A 161 0.99 10.76 6.83
CA ILE A 161 1.49 10.31 8.13
C ILE A 161 1.37 8.79 8.28
N ASN A 162 2.29 8.20 9.05
CA ASN A 162 2.16 6.83 9.53
C ASN A 162 1.19 6.82 10.72
N VAL A 163 0.08 6.13 10.55
CA VAL A 163 -0.93 5.89 11.59
C VAL A 163 -0.53 4.69 12.45
N THR A 164 0.17 3.75 11.83
CA THR A 164 0.74 2.58 12.49
C THR A 164 2.21 2.45 12.11
N SER A 165 3.01 1.91 13.02
CA SER A 165 4.34 1.40 12.72
C SER A 165 4.36 -0.10 12.97
N ASP A 166 4.92 -0.86 12.04
CA ASP A 166 5.29 -2.25 12.26
C ASP A 166 4.14 -3.22 12.59
N LEU A 167 3.06 -3.18 11.79
CA LEU A 167 1.98 -4.15 11.95
C LEU A 167 2.45 -5.53 11.52
N THR A 168 2.81 -6.34 12.51
CA THR A 168 3.27 -7.72 12.33
C THR A 168 2.15 -8.65 11.87
N ASN A 169 2.53 -9.76 11.23
CA ASN A 169 1.63 -10.75 10.66
C ASN A 169 0.53 -11.20 11.63
N THR A 170 -0.67 -11.46 11.11
CA THR A 170 -1.85 -11.96 11.84
C THR A 170 -2.45 -11.00 12.88
N SER A 171 -1.97 -9.76 12.95
CA SER A 171 -2.63 -8.74 13.76
C SER A 171 -3.91 -8.23 13.07
N SER A 172 -4.97 -8.09 13.86
CA SER A 172 -6.12 -7.25 13.53
C SER A 172 -5.93 -5.94 14.26
N PHE A 173 -6.16 -4.83 13.57
CA PHE A 173 -6.17 -3.52 14.22
C PHE A 173 -7.26 -2.65 13.63
N GLY A 174 -7.78 -1.80 14.49
CA GLY A 174 -8.84 -0.87 14.16
C GLY A 174 -8.29 0.54 14.11
N ILE A 175 -8.69 1.32 13.11
CA ILE A 175 -8.45 2.75 13.13
C ILE A 175 -9.60 3.42 13.87
N TYR A 176 -9.22 4.14 14.91
CA TYR A 176 -10.08 4.98 15.71
C TYR A 176 -9.73 6.43 15.46
N ASN A 177 -10.74 7.27 15.51
CA ASN A 177 -10.60 8.66 15.22
C ASN A 177 -11.13 9.49 16.40
N PHE A 178 -10.37 10.51 16.78
CA PHE A 178 -10.66 11.38 17.91
C PHE A 178 -10.54 12.82 17.47
N TRP A 179 -11.57 13.61 17.77
CA TRP A 179 -11.68 15.01 17.40
C TRP A 179 -11.55 15.87 18.64
N ASN A 180 -10.73 16.90 18.54
CA ASN A 180 -10.63 17.93 19.55
C ASN A 180 -11.04 19.26 18.92
N LEU A 181 -12.14 19.84 19.40
CA LEU A 181 -12.71 21.07 18.87
C LEU A 181 -12.31 22.30 19.68
N THR A 182 -11.14 22.27 20.36
CA THR A 182 -10.73 23.37 21.24
C THR A 182 -10.70 24.69 20.46
N ASP A 183 -11.46 25.69 20.94
CA ASP A 183 -11.56 27.02 20.33
C ASP A 183 -12.24 27.07 18.95
N CYS A 184 -13.03 26.04 18.61
CA CYS A 184 -13.83 26.06 17.39
C CYS A 184 -15.07 26.95 17.47
N THR A 185 -15.36 27.65 16.37
CA THR A 185 -16.58 28.47 16.23
C THR A 185 -17.74 27.65 15.66
N THR A 186 -18.96 28.21 15.68
CA THR A 186 -20.19 27.51 15.33
C THR A 186 -20.25 26.90 13.93
N ASN A 187 -19.33 27.30 13.04
CA ASN A 187 -19.24 26.82 11.67
C ASN A 187 -18.37 25.55 11.54
N ALA A 188 -17.79 25.03 12.64
CA ALA A 188 -16.92 23.86 12.65
C ALA A 188 -17.67 22.51 12.71
N PHE A 189 -19.01 22.51 12.89
CA PHE A 189 -19.83 21.30 12.79
C PHE A 189 -20.09 20.91 11.33
N LYS A 190 -19.04 20.88 10.53
CA LYS A 190 -19.13 20.39 9.16
C LYS A 190 -18.90 18.89 9.18
N PHE A 191 -19.71 18.23 8.38
CA PHE A 191 -19.31 16.99 7.74
C PHE A 191 -17.89 17.13 7.20
N LEU A 192 -17.01 16.18 7.52
CA LEU A 192 -15.72 16.07 6.83
C LEU A 192 -15.80 14.87 5.90
N GLU A 193 -15.63 15.14 4.60
CA GLU A 193 -15.41 14.09 3.63
C GLU A 193 -13.96 13.64 3.78
N TYR A 194 -13.75 12.57 4.54
CA TYR A 194 -12.43 11.98 4.64
C TYR A 194 -12.28 10.96 3.50
N ASN A 195 -11.24 11.12 2.69
CA ASN A 195 -10.77 10.03 1.86
C ASN A 195 -9.66 9.32 2.62
N ILE A 196 -9.90 8.09 3.05
CA ILE A 196 -8.81 7.23 3.52
C ILE A 196 -8.08 6.75 2.27
N VAL A 197 -6.91 7.35 2.01
CA VAL A 197 -6.01 6.85 0.96
C VAL A 197 -5.12 5.78 1.55
N TYR A 198 -5.38 4.54 1.16
CA TYR A 198 -4.51 3.42 1.49
C TYR A 198 -3.33 3.39 0.55
N ASN A 199 -2.14 3.51 1.12
CA ASN A 199 -0.93 3.24 0.37
C ASN A 199 -0.13 2.23 1.18
N SER A 200 -0.12 0.97 0.71
CA SER A 200 0.74 -0.06 1.27
C SER A 200 2.16 0.19 0.76
N TRP A 201 2.96 0.87 1.55
CA TRP A 201 4.39 1.00 1.27
C TRP A 201 5.08 -0.22 1.88
N CYS A 202 5.52 -1.16 1.04
CA CYS A 202 6.65 -1.98 1.45
C CYS A 202 7.94 -1.30 0.95
N SER A 203 9.01 -1.37 1.75
CA SER A 203 10.27 -0.65 1.51
C SER A 203 10.85 -0.84 0.11
N ASP A 204 10.51 -1.97 -0.54
CA ASP A 204 11.00 -2.37 -1.86
C ASP A 204 9.87 -2.73 -2.85
N CYS A 205 8.63 -2.27 -2.60
CA CYS A 205 7.49 -2.56 -3.47
C CYS A 205 7.62 -1.80 -4.80
N VAL A 206 7.84 -2.53 -5.89
CA VAL A 206 7.72 -1.96 -7.24
C VAL A 206 6.23 -1.78 -7.54
N ARG A 207 5.82 -0.56 -7.87
CA ARG A 207 4.44 -0.26 -8.32
C ARG A 207 4.09 -1.19 -9.49
N VAL A 208 3.00 -1.94 -9.35
CA VAL A 208 2.29 -2.47 -10.50
C VAL A 208 1.50 -1.30 -11.08
N SER A 209 2.00 -0.74 -12.18
CA SER A 209 1.35 0.36 -12.91
C SER A 209 0.20 -0.13 -13.76
#